data_AF-A0AAJ0DB54-F1
#
_entry.id   AF-A0AAJ0DB54-F1
#
_cell.length_a   1.000
_cell.length_b   1.000
_cell.length_c   1.000
_cell.angle_alpha   90.00
_cell.angle_beta   90.00
_cell.angle_gamma   90.00
#
_symmetry.space_group_name_H-M   'P 1'
#
loop_
_entity.id
_entity.type
_entity.pdbx_description
1 polymer ?
#
loop_
_entity_poly.entity_id
_entity_poly.type
_entity_poly.pdbx_seq_one_letter_code
_entity_poly.pdbx_strand_id
1 'polypeptide(L)'
;MLAVDDPTTPIVADMYGVVMGSSHTEPLMRWTKEQSLFLNGTCAWATNEKNVTEFMREGAERSSPYEGMRELGDTASPTLHASSLEDIINVEQDLLRDVFNTTDVSDIPQMWCLYKEVAGYFEQGMDVPEDITLLWADDNWGNNQRLPIGNETDRAAGAGVYYHFDYVGDPRDYKWINTIQLQKTWEQMHLAYERGGEDDLGG
;
A
#
# COMPACT_ATOMS: atom_id res chain seq x y z
N MET A 1 3.99 -17.59 -0.50
CA MET A 1 4.18 -16.25 -1.09
C MET A 1 3.63 -16.32 -2.50
N LEU A 2 2.76 -15.40 -2.87
CA LEU A 2 1.86 -15.61 -4.02
C LEU A 2 2.60 -15.90 -5.34
N ALA A 3 3.57 -15.06 -5.72
CA ALA A 3 4.35 -15.24 -6.95
C ALA A 3 5.43 -16.33 -6.87
N VAL A 4 5.72 -16.86 -5.68
CA VAL A 4 6.81 -17.85 -5.45
C VAL A 4 6.25 -19.27 -5.28
N ASP A 5 5.09 -19.40 -4.62
CA ASP A 5 4.46 -20.70 -4.38
C ASP A 5 3.97 -21.31 -5.70
N ASP A 6 3.46 -20.48 -6.61
CA ASP A 6 3.14 -20.84 -7.99
C ASP A 6 3.46 -19.67 -8.93
N PRO A 7 4.51 -19.80 -9.78
CA PRO A 7 4.91 -18.77 -10.74
C PRO A 7 3.84 -18.40 -11.77
N THR A 8 2.81 -19.24 -11.94
CA THR A 8 1.71 -18.97 -12.88
C THR A 8 0.66 -18.02 -12.31
N THR A 9 0.63 -17.81 -10.99
CA THR A 9 -0.39 -16.98 -10.33
C THR A 9 -0.48 -15.56 -10.90
N PRO A 10 0.61 -14.76 -11.00
CA PRO A 10 0.51 -13.41 -11.58
C PRO A 10 0.08 -13.43 -13.06
N ILE A 11 0.49 -14.45 -13.82
CA ILE A 11 0.11 -14.61 -15.23
C ILE A 11 -1.40 -14.85 -15.36
N VAL A 12 -1.94 -15.72 -14.51
CA VAL A 12 -3.37 -16.03 -14.51
C VAL A 12 -4.17 -14.83 -14.02
N ALA A 13 -3.72 -14.12 -12.99
CA ALA A 13 -4.39 -12.90 -12.53
C ALA A 13 -4.51 -11.86 -13.66
N ASP A 14 -3.40 -11.55 -14.32
CA ASP A 14 -3.35 -10.63 -15.46
C ASP A 14 -4.23 -11.09 -16.63
N MET A 15 -4.16 -12.37 -17.00
CA MET A 15 -4.99 -12.96 -18.07
C MET A 15 -6.50 -12.83 -17.79
N TYR A 16 -6.90 -12.81 -16.51
CA TYR A 16 -8.29 -12.65 -16.08
C TYR A 16 -8.66 -11.19 -15.79
N GLY A 17 -7.74 -10.23 -15.94
CA GLY A 17 -7.96 -8.82 -15.63
C GLY A 17 -8.07 -8.53 -14.13
N VAL A 18 -7.44 -9.36 -13.29
CA VAL A 18 -7.37 -9.13 -11.84
C VAL A 18 -6.11 -8.33 -11.54
N VAL A 19 -6.29 -7.07 -11.17
CA VAL A 19 -5.20 -6.19 -10.73
C VAL A 19 -4.65 -6.71 -9.40
N MET A 20 -3.37 -7.08 -9.39
CA MET A 20 -2.72 -7.60 -8.19
C MET A 20 -2.06 -6.48 -7.40
N GLY A 21 -2.30 -6.45 -6.09
CA GLY A 21 -1.57 -5.61 -5.14
C GLY A 21 -0.99 -6.44 -4.00
N SER A 22 -0.43 -5.73 -3.02
CA SER A 22 0.10 -6.30 -1.78
C SER A 22 -0.46 -5.53 -0.58
N SER A 23 -0.26 -6.05 0.63
CA SER A 23 -0.67 -5.31 1.83
C SER A 23 0.27 -4.13 2.10
N HIS A 24 -0.19 -3.17 2.91
CA HIS A 24 0.54 -1.94 3.25
C HIS A 24 1.92 -2.07 3.92
N THR A 25 2.38 -3.30 4.15
CA THR A 25 3.71 -3.60 4.71
C THR A 25 4.56 -4.47 3.78
N GLU A 26 4.12 -4.61 2.53
CA GLU A 26 4.70 -5.49 1.52
C GLU A 26 5.00 -4.69 0.24
N PRO A 27 5.92 -3.71 0.28
CA PRO A 27 6.15 -2.78 -0.81
C PRO A 27 6.65 -3.46 -2.09
N LEU A 28 6.36 -2.85 -3.23
CA LEU A 28 6.88 -3.22 -4.56
C LEU A 28 6.76 -4.72 -4.89
N MET A 29 5.58 -5.28 -4.58
CA MET A 29 5.22 -6.68 -4.88
C MET A 29 6.14 -7.71 -4.21
N ARG A 30 6.63 -7.39 -3.00
CA ARG A 30 7.39 -8.27 -2.12
C ARG A 30 6.61 -8.62 -0.86
N TRP A 31 6.12 -9.86 -0.82
CA TRP A 31 5.40 -10.38 0.34
C TRP A 31 6.32 -10.60 1.56
N THR A 32 5.83 -10.42 2.78
CA THR A 32 6.65 -10.47 4.01
C THR A 32 7.46 -11.76 4.14
N LYS A 33 6.87 -12.90 3.75
CA LYS A 33 7.55 -14.21 3.81
C LYS A 33 8.77 -14.31 2.87
N GLU A 34 8.82 -13.50 1.82
CA GLU A 34 9.95 -13.46 0.88
C GLU A 34 11.21 -12.86 1.51
N GLN A 35 11.06 -12.00 2.52
CA GLN A 35 12.21 -11.40 3.21
C GLN A 35 13.14 -12.50 3.76
N SER A 36 12.58 -13.56 4.37
CA SER A 36 13.38 -14.66 4.92
C SER A 36 14.13 -15.50 3.87
N LEU A 37 13.76 -15.39 2.59
CA LEU A 37 14.32 -16.18 1.50
C LEU A 37 15.29 -15.40 0.63
N PHE A 38 14.98 -14.13 0.36
CA PHE A 38 15.70 -13.34 -0.63
C PHE A 38 16.34 -12.08 -0.06
N LEU A 39 15.87 -11.55 1.08
CA LEU A 39 16.51 -10.38 1.69
C LEU A 39 17.79 -10.79 2.41
N ASN A 40 18.89 -10.17 2.01
CA ASN A 40 20.16 -10.33 2.71
C ASN A 40 20.20 -9.39 3.93
N GLY A 41 20.11 -9.96 5.13
CA GLY A 41 20.09 -9.21 6.39
C GLY A 41 18.68 -8.86 6.86
N THR A 42 18.56 -7.85 7.72
CA THR A 42 17.29 -7.42 8.30
C THR A 42 16.58 -6.40 7.40
N CYS A 43 15.23 -6.41 7.39
CA CYS A 43 14.44 -5.35 6.77
C CYS A 43 14.49 -4.10 7.66
N ALA A 44 15.60 -3.37 7.58
CA ALA A 44 15.85 -2.18 8.36
C ALA A 44 16.48 -1.12 7.46
N TRP A 45 15.66 -0.18 6.98
CA TRP A 45 16.10 0.85 6.04
C TRP A 45 17.39 1.56 6.49
N ALA A 46 17.41 2.04 7.73
CA ALA A 46 18.52 2.83 8.28
C ALA A 46 19.89 2.10 8.31
N THR A 47 19.91 0.77 8.33
CA THR A 47 21.16 -0.01 8.47
C THR A 47 21.42 -0.99 7.33
N ASN A 48 20.42 -1.23 6.47
CA ASN A 48 20.48 -2.24 5.42
C ASN A 48 19.85 -1.76 4.10
N GLU A 49 19.74 -0.45 3.90
CA GLU A 49 19.16 0.23 2.74
C GLU A 49 19.46 -0.50 1.42
N LYS A 50 20.74 -0.65 1.06
CA LYS A 50 21.15 -1.27 -0.21
C LYS A 50 20.53 -2.65 -0.47
N ASN A 51 20.46 -3.51 0.54
CA ASN A 51 19.88 -4.85 0.37
C ASN A 51 18.35 -4.79 0.34
N VAL A 52 17.73 -3.86 1.06
CA VAL A 52 16.29 -3.62 1.02
C VAL A 52 15.87 -3.07 -0.35
N THR A 53 16.60 -2.09 -0.88
CA THR A 53 16.38 -1.53 -2.23
C THR A 53 16.53 -2.60 -3.31
N GLU A 54 17.55 -3.44 -3.25
CA GLU A 54 17.72 -4.53 -4.22
C GLU A 54 16.59 -5.56 -4.11
N PHE A 55 16.20 -5.90 -2.88
CA PHE A 55 15.07 -6.79 -2.64
C PHE A 55 13.78 -6.22 -3.26
N MET A 56 13.49 -4.94 -3.06
CA MET A 56 12.37 -4.25 -3.70
C MET A 56 12.48 -4.23 -5.24
N ARG A 57 13.68 -4.00 -5.78
CA ARG A 57 13.93 -3.91 -7.24
C ARG A 57 13.56 -5.19 -7.95
N GLU A 58 14.05 -6.31 -7.45
CA GLU A 58 13.71 -7.63 -7.97
C GLU A 58 12.19 -7.93 -7.90
N GLY A 59 11.46 -7.37 -6.92
CA GLY A 59 10.01 -7.48 -6.82
C GLY A 59 9.27 -6.68 -7.90
N ALA A 60 9.69 -5.44 -8.11
CA ALA A 60 9.20 -4.58 -9.18
C ALA A 60 9.49 -5.19 -10.56
N GLU A 61 10.71 -5.66 -10.81
CA GLU A 61 11.09 -6.30 -12.08
C GLU A 61 10.28 -7.56 -12.36
N ARG A 62 10.05 -8.39 -11.35
CA ARG A 62 9.26 -9.63 -11.49
C ARG A 62 7.79 -9.35 -11.82
N SER A 63 7.26 -8.24 -11.31
CA SER A 63 5.84 -7.88 -11.49
C SER A 63 5.58 -6.93 -12.66
N SER A 64 6.61 -6.27 -13.21
CA SER A 64 6.45 -5.26 -14.27
C SER A 64 5.73 -5.72 -15.54
N PRO A 65 5.75 -7.01 -15.95
CA PRO A 65 4.99 -7.45 -17.12
C PRO A 65 3.47 -7.49 -16.91
N TYR A 66 2.98 -7.35 -15.67
CA TYR A 66 1.58 -7.58 -15.31
C TYR A 66 0.94 -6.32 -14.72
N GLU A 67 -0.37 -6.17 -14.95
CA GLU A 67 -1.18 -5.14 -14.32
C GLU A 67 -1.19 -5.31 -12.79
N GLY A 68 -1.09 -4.20 -12.05
CA GLY A 68 -1.01 -4.25 -10.59
C GLY A 68 -0.91 -2.88 -9.93
N MET A 69 -1.19 -2.86 -8.64
CA MET A 69 -1.04 -1.69 -7.78
C MET A 69 0.17 -1.89 -6.88
N ARG A 70 1.16 -1.00 -6.99
CA ARG A 70 2.42 -1.12 -6.25
C ARG A 70 2.29 -0.34 -4.94
N GLU A 71 2.20 -1.07 -3.82
CA GLU A 71 2.31 -0.46 -2.49
C GLU A 71 3.71 0.11 -2.28
N LEU A 72 3.77 1.27 -1.65
CA LEU A 72 4.98 1.97 -1.25
C LEU A 72 5.12 2.05 0.27
N GLY A 73 6.32 2.34 0.74
CA GLY A 73 6.64 2.56 2.14
C GLY A 73 7.09 1.30 2.88
N ASP A 74 7.68 1.51 4.07
CA ASP A 74 8.22 0.44 4.91
C ASP A 74 7.25 0.06 6.04
N THR A 75 7.44 -1.13 6.59
CA THR A 75 6.71 -1.59 7.77
C THR A 75 6.90 -0.59 8.91
N ALA A 76 5.79 -0.20 9.55
CA ALA A 76 5.74 0.58 10.78
C ALA A 76 6.91 0.23 11.72
N SER A 77 7.80 1.20 11.93
CA SER A 77 8.98 1.03 12.78
C SER A 77 9.07 2.22 13.74
N PRO A 78 9.26 1.98 15.04
CA PRO A 78 9.38 3.04 16.04
C PRO A 78 10.61 3.96 15.82
N THR A 79 11.49 3.61 14.88
CA THR A 79 12.66 4.40 14.51
C THR A 79 12.51 5.16 13.20
N LEU A 80 11.43 4.95 12.44
CA LEU A 80 11.19 5.69 11.20
C LEU A 80 10.45 6.99 11.53
N HIS A 81 10.99 8.09 11.02
CA HIS A 81 10.38 9.42 11.09
C HIS A 81 9.88 9.82 9.71
N ALA A 82 9.04 10.86 9.63
CA ALA A 82 8.49 11.36 8.37
C ALA A 82 9.54 11.50 7.25
N SER A 83 10.69 12.12 7.54
CA SER A 83 11.77 12.30 6.56
C SER A 83 12.35 10.98 6.04
N SER A 84 12.41 9.93 6.87
CA SER A 84 12.89 8.62 6.43
C SER A 84 11.89 7.95 5.50
N LEU A 85 10.59 8.17 5.72
CA LEU A 85 9.55 7.66 4.82
C LEU A 85 9.59 8.41 3.49
N GLU A 86 9.74 9.74 3.49
CA GLU A 86 9.95 10.53 2.26
C GLU A 86 11.16 10.01 1.46
N ASP A 87 12.29 9.73 2.13
CA ASP A 87 13.47 9.14 1.49
C ASP A 87 13.17 7.76 0.88
N ILE A 88 12.44 6.90 1.59
CA ILE A 88 12.02 5.57 1.09
C ILE A 88 11.16 5.71 -0.17
N ILE A 89 10.11 6.55 -0.12
CA ILE A 89 9.20 6.77 -1.24
C ILE A 89 9.97 7.28 -2.47
N ASN A 90 10.90 8.21 -2.29
CA ASN A 90 11.73 8.71 -3.38
C ASN A 90 12.57 7.60 -4.03
N VAL A 91 13.20 6.73 -3.22
CA VAL A 91 13.97 5.59 -3.74
C VAL A 91 13.08 4.58 -4.47
N GLU A 92 11.88 4.32 -3.95
CA GLU A 92 10.93 3.41 -4.59
C GLU A 92 10.42 3.97 -5.93
N GLN A 93 10.12 5.27 -6.02
CA GLN A 93 9.77 5.92 -7.28
C GLN A 93 10.91 5.90 -8.31
N ASP A 94 12.14 6.18 -7.89
CA ASP A 94 13.31 6.10 -8.78
C ASP A 94 13.53 4.68 -9.30
N LEU A 95 13.33 3.69 -8.43
CA LEU A 95 13.39 2.28 -8.81
C LEU A 95 12.29 1.92 -9.81
N LEU A 96 11.06 2.42 -9.63
CA LEU A 96 9.98 2.22 -10.60
C LEU A 96 10.31 2.87 -11.96
N ARG A 97 10.87 4.09 -11.97
CA ARG A 97 11.34 4.76 -13.20
C ARG A 97 12.38 3.91 -13.92
N ASP A 98 13.35 3.36 -13.20
CA ASP A 98 14.38 2.48 -13.75
C ASP A 98 13.78 1.20 -14.36
N VAL A 99 12.95 0.50 -13.59
CA VAL A 99 12.40 -0.82 -13.95
C VAL A 99 11.47 -0.74 -15.15
N PHE A 100 10.60 0.28 -15.18
CA PHE A 100 9.66 0.49 -16.28
C PHE A 100 10.26 1.32 -17.42
N ASN A 101 11.51 1.77 -17.26
CA ASN A 101 12.24 2.59 -18.23
C ASN A 101 11.40 3.81 -18.68
N THR A 102 10.90 4.56 -17.69
CA THR A 102 10.09 5.76 -17.87
C THR A 102 10.65 6.92 -17.04
N THR A 103 10.43 8.14 -17.52
CA THR A 103 10.68 9.36 -16.73
C THR A 103 9.43 9.81 -15.97
N ASP A 104 8.25 9.39 -16.43
CA ASP A 104 6.98 9.71 -15.81
C ASP A 104 6.50 8.48 -15.02
N VAL A 105 6.55 8.59 -13.70
CA VAL A 105 6.16 7.50 -12.79
C VAL A 105 4.64 7.51 -12.55
N SER A 106 3.93 8.57 -12.95
CA SER A 106 2.47 8.68 -12.78
C SER A 106 1.66 7.70 -13.64
N ASP A 107 2.28 7.17 -14.70
CA ASP A 107 1.71 6.08 -15.51
C ASP A 107 1.78 4.71 -14.81
N ILE A 108 2.46 4.61 -13.66
CA ILE A 108 2.61 3.38 -12.88
C ILE A 108 1.70 3.48 -11.64
N PRO A 109 0.64 2.66 -11.54
CA PRO A 109 -0.26 2.68 -10.39
C PRO A 109 0.48 2.38 -9.09
N GLN A 110 0.45 3.36 -8.19
CA GLN A 110 1.07 3.34 -6.88
C GLN A 110 0.02 3.68 -5.82
N MET A 111 0.15 3.04 -4.65
CA MET A 111 -0.64 3.39 -3.49
C MET A 111 0.25 3.43 -2.25
N TRP A 112 -0.14 4.26 -1.29
CA TRP A 112 0.48 4.25 0.02
C TRP A 112 -0.59 4.32 1.10
N CYS A 113 -0.63 3.29 1.94
CA CYS A 113 -1.55 3.22 3.06
C CYS A 113 -1.05 4.04 4.24
N LEU A 114 -1.81 5.08 4.56
CA LEU A 114 -1.55 5.94 5.71
C LEU A 114 -2.10 5.28 6.98
N TYR A 115 -1.38 4.24 7.43
CA TYR A 115 -1.81 3.42 8.56
C TYR A 115 -1.16 3.89 9.88
N LYS A 116 -1.98 4.01 10.93
CA LYS A 116 -1.55 4.38 12.30
C LYS A 116 -0.71 5.67 12.34
N GLU A 117 0.54 5.60 12.78
CA GLU A 117 1.41 6.77 12.97
C GLU A 117 1.70 7.54 11.67
N VAL A 118 1.65 6.85 10.52
CA VAL A 118 1.95 7.44 9.20
C VAL A 118 0.90 8.49 8.82
N ALA A 119 -0.37 8.25 9.14
CA ALA A 119 -1.43 9.26 8.97
C ALA A 119 -1.12 10.54 9.77
N GLY A 120 -0.56 10.40 10.97
CA GLY A 120 -0.13 11.53 11.79
C GLY A 120 1.05 12.31 11.19
N TYR A 121 1.95 11.65 10.46
CA TYR A 121 3.03 12.32 9.73
C TYR A 121 2.49 13.11 8.54
N PHE A 122 1.56 12.53 7.78
CA PHE A 122 0.88 13.23 6.69
C PHE A 122 0.17 14.50 7.20
N GLU A 123 -0.58 14.40 8.31
CA GLU A 123 -1.24 15.56 8.94
C GLU A 123 -0.27 16.66 9.40
N GLN A 124 0.98 16.30 9.70
CA GLN A 124 2.03 17.23 10.11
C GLN A 124 2.78 17.85 8.93
N GLY A 125 2.38 17.54 7.70
CA GLY A 125 2.94 18.11 6.47
C GLY A 125 4.07 17.30 5.84
N MET A 126 4.12 15.99 6.09
CA MET A 126 4.96 15.07 5.30
C MET A 126 4.56 15.17 3.83
N ASP A 127 5.55 15.35 2.94
CA ASP A 127 5.30 15.53 1.52
C ASP A 127 5.05 14.17 0.85
N VAL A 128 3.94 14.06 0.11
CA VAL A 128 3.57 12.83 -0.61
C VAL A 128 3.28 13.18 -2.07
N PRO A 129 4.06 12.63 -3.02
CA PRO A 129 3.85 12.86 -4.44
C PRO A 129 2.39 12.71 -4.87
N GLU A 130 1.91 13.62 -5.73
CA GLU A 130 0.51 13.73 -6.16
C GLU A 130 0.03 12.53 -6.99
N ASP A 131 0.96 11.78 -7.56
CA ASP A 131 0.76 10.57 -8.36
C ASP A 131 0.62 9.28 -7.52
N ILE A 132 0.65 9.39 -6.19
CA ILE A 132 0.44 8.27 -5.27
C ILE A 132 -0.98 8.33 -4.69
N THR A 133 -1.72 7.24 -4.87
CA THR A 133 -3.05 7.03 -4.28
C THR A 133 -2.91 6.96 -2.76
N LEU A 134 -3.65 7.80 -2.04
CA LEU A 134 -3.66 7.74 -0.57
C LEU A 134 -4.69 6.72 -0.08
N LEU A 135 -4.22 5.61 0.47
CA LEU A 135 -5.09 4.56 0.99
C LEU A 135 -5.38 4.80 2.49
N TRP A 136 -6.63 5.17 2.80
CA TRP A 136 -7.07 5.47 4.16
C TRP A 136 -7.59 4.23 4.86
N ALA A 137 -6.98 3.86 5.98
CA ALA A 137 -7.44 2.70 6.75
C ALA A 137 -8.57 3.05 7.73
N ASP A 138 -9.41 2.05 7.99
CA ASP A 138 -10.25 2.04 9.18
C ASP A 138 -9.43 1.75 10.46
N ASP A 139 -10.09 1.80 11.61
CA ASP A 139 -9.50 1.49 12.92
C ASP A 139 -9.32 -0.02 13.18
N ASN A 140 -9.42 -0.85 12.14
CA ASN A 140 -9.53 -2.31 12.17
C ASN A 140 -10.85 -2.85 12.73
N TRP A 141 -11.83 -1.99 13.01
CA TRP A 141 -13.14 -2.34 13.55
C TRP A 141 -14.29 -1.76 12.71
N GLY A 142 -14.00 -1.41 11.46
CA GLY A 142 -14.96 -0.86 10.52
C GLY A 142 -15.36 0.57 10.83
N ASN A 143 -14.47 1.38 11.41
CA ASN A 143 -14.68 2.83 11.53
C ASN A 143 -13.55 3.55 10.78
N ASN A 144 -13.89 4.28 9.73
CA ASN A 144 -12.90 5.07 8.99
C ASN A 144 -12.20 6.04 9.95
N GLN A 145 -10.87 5.98 10.05
CA GLN A 145 -10.14 6.87 10.96
C GLN A 145 -10.07 8.30 10.41
N ARG A 146 -9.95 8.39 9.09
CA ARG A 146 -9.83 9.63 8.31
C ARG A 146 -10.33 9.41 6.89
N LEU A 147 -10.71 10.48 6.24
CA LEU A 147 -11.02 10.58 4.81
C LEU A 147 -10.43 11.88 4.27
N PRO A 148 -10.31 12.06 2.95
CA PRO A 148 -9.80 13.29 2.35
C PRO A 148 -10.51 14.54 2.88
N ILE A 149 -9.72 15.57 3.21
CA ILE A 149 -10.22 16.89 3.63
C ILE A 149 -9.73 18.01 2.72
N GLY A 150 -10.55 19.04 2.56
CA GLY A 150 -10.15 20.25 1.83
C GLY A 150 -9.73 19.96 0.40
N ASN A 151 -8.48 20.28 0.06
CA ASN A 151 -7.88 20.09 -1.26
C ASN A 151 -7.35 18.67 -1.50
N GLU A 152 -7.37 17.77 -0.51
CA GLU A 152 -6.90 16.39 -0.68
C GLU A 152 -7.77 15.61 -1.69
N THR A 153 -9.03 16.04 -1.91
CA THR A 153 -9.92 15.45 -2.94
C THR A 153 -9.52 15.82 -4.36
N ASP A 154 -8.65 16.81 -4.54
CA ASP A 154 -8.20 17.28 -5.86
C ASP A 154 -6.89 16.61 -6.28
N ARG A 155 -6.34 15.70 -5.46
CA ARG A 155 -5.10 14.97 -5.75
C ARG A 155 -5.26 14.12 -7.00
N ALA A 156 -4.23 14.11 -7.85
CA ALA A 156 -4.31 13.49 -9.18
C ALA A 156 -4.53 11.97 -9.14
N ALA A 157 -3.86 11.26 -8.23
CA ALA A 157 -4.06 9.84 -8.00
C ALA A 157 -5.17 9.52 -6.98
N GLY A 158 -5.84 10.55 -6.46
CA GLY A 158 -6.93 10.48 -5.50
C GLY A 158 -6.67 9.59 -4.28
N ALA A 159 -7.69 8.81 -3.89
CA ALA A 159 -7.72 8.15 -2.59
C ALA A 159 -8.57 6.86 -2.56
N GLY A 160 -8.16 5.94 -1.70
CA GLY A 160 -8.82 4.65 -1.46
C GLY A 160 -9.15 4.41 0.02
N VAL A 161 -9.83 3.29 0.31
CA VAL A 161 -10.14 2.86 1.68
C VAL A 161 -9.75 1.41 1.93
N TYR A 162 -8.98 1.18 3.00
CA TYR A 162 -8.66 -0.15 3.52
C TYR A 162 -9.55 -0.49 4.71
N TYR A 163 -10.51 -1.40 4.50
CA TYR A 163 -11.58 -1.69 5.46
C TYR A 163 -11.53 -3.13 5.96
N HIS A 164 -11.79 -3.35 7.26
CA HIS A 164 -11.70 -4.67 7.87
C HIS A 164 -13.08 -5.33 8.07
N PHE A 165 -13.17 -6.59 7.62
CA PHE A 165 -14.24 -7.53 8.01
C PHE A 165 -13.73 -8.69 8.87
N ASP A 166 -12.42 -8.73 9.12
CA ASP A 166 -11.69 -9.69 9.95
C ASP A 166 -10.44 -8.97 10.50
N TYR A 167 -10.01 -9.27 11.73
CA TYR A 167 -8.79 -8.68 12.27
C TYR A 167 -8.13 -9.58 13.33
N VAL A 168 -6.81 -9.52 13.36
CA VAL A 168 -5.95 -10.11 14.40
C VAL A 168 -5.25 -8.98 15.14
N GLY A 169 -5.55 -8.81 16.42
CA GLY A 169 -4.97 -7.75 17.21
C GLY A 169 -5.89 -7.23 18.32
N ASP A 170 -5.54 -6.06 18.84
CA ASP A 170 -6.21 -5.49 20.00
C ASP A 170 -7.61 -4.93 19.67
N PRO A 171 -8.54 -4.91 20.65
CA PRO A 171 -8.43 -5.55 21.97
C PRO A 171 -8.65 -7.08 21.94
N ARG A 172 -9.15 -7.63 20.84
CA ARG A 172 -9.33 -9.06 20.62
C ARG A 172 -9.59 -9.36 19.15
N ASP A 173 -9.00 -10.44 18.66
CA ASP A 173 -9.29 -11.01 17.36
C ASP A 173 -10.79 -11.26 17.10
N TYR A 174 -11.23 -11.01 15.87
CA TYR A 174 -12.52 -11.47 15.37
C TYR A 174 -12.32 -12.13 13.99
N LYS A 175 -12.40 -13.46 13.97
CA LYS A 175 -11.90 -14.27 12.83
C LYS A 175 -12.80 -15.39 12.34
N TRP A 176 -13.89 -15.65 13.06
CA TRP A 176 -14.55 -16.95 12.98
C TRP A 176 -15.78 -16.94 12.07
N ILE A 177 -16.68 -15.99 12.32
CA ILE A 177 -17.93 -15.81 11.58
C ILE A 177 -18.11 -14.34 11.28
N ASN A 178 -18.96 -14.01 10.31
CA ASN A 178 -19.30 -12.63 10.03
C ASN A 178 -19.95 -11.96 11.26
N THR A 179 -19.35 -10.87 11.72
CA THR A 179 -19.87 -10.00 12.80
C THR A 179 -20.22 -8.59 12.32
N ILE A 180 -20.14 -8.34 11.00
CA ILE A 180 -20.31 -7.02 10.40
C ILE A 180 -21.76 -6.77 9.98
N GLN A 181 -22.32 -5.67 10.46
CA GLN A 181 -23.66 -5.22 10.09
C GLN A 181 -23.59 -4.46 8.76
N LEU A 182 -24.41 -4.85 7.77
CA LEU A 182 -24.43 -4.21 6.45
C LEU A 182 -24.72 -2.70 6.52
N GLN A 183 -25.52 -2.26 7.50
CA GLN A 183 -25.83 -0.84 7.72
C GLN A 183 -24.58 -0.04 8.12
N LYS A 184 -23.68 -0.65 8.92
CA LYS A 184 -22.40 -0.03 9.31
C LYS A 184 -21.49 0.10 8.10
N THR A 185 -21.33 -0.97 7.32
CA THR A 185 -20.56 -0.92 6.08
C THR A 185 -21.10 0.13 5.12
N TRP A 186 -22.42 0.17 4.92
CA TRP A 186 -23.04 1.16 4.05
C TRP A 186 -22.77 2.59 4.51
N GLU A 187 -22.96 2.89 5.81
CA GLU A 187 -22.72 4.24 6.33
C GLU A 187 -21.25 4.67 6.15
N GLN A 188 -20.31 3.81 6.50
CA GLN A 188 -18.88 4.11 6.42
C GLN A 188 -18.39 4.23 4.98
N MET A 189 -18.79 3.32 4.09
CA MET A 189 -18.39 3.36 2.68
C MET A 189 -19.11 4.46 1.90
N HIS A 190 -20.35 4.78 2.25
CA HIS A 190 -21.03 5.93 1.66
C HIS A 190 -20.35 7.24 2.07
N LEU A 191 -19.90 7.36 3.33
CA LEU A 191 -19.13 8.53 3.76
C LEU A 191 -17.80 8.63 3.01
N ALA A 192 -17.11 7.51 2.76
CA ALA A 192 -15.88 7.50 1.96
C ALA A 192 -16.13 7.95 0.51
N TYR A 193 -17.19 7.42 -0.10
CA TYR A 193 -17.63 7.80 -1.44
C TYR A 193 -17.92 9.31 -1.55
N GLU A 194 -18.74 9.87 -0.64
CA GLU A 194 -19.05 11.31 -0.61
C GLU A 194 -17.82 12.20 -0.36
N ARG A 195 -16.69 11.61 0.05
CA ARG A 195 -15.41 12.28 0.30
C ARG A 195 -14.35 12.00 -0.77
N GLY A 196 -14.73 11.40 -1.90
CA GLY A 196 -13.82 11.16 -3.02
C GLY A 196 -12.86 9.98 -2.80
N GLY A 197 -13.19 9.03 -1.93
CA GLY A 197 -12.45 7.76 -1.81
C GLY A 197 -12.88 6.75 -2.87
N GLU A 198 -12.76 7.10 -4.16
CA GLU A 198 -13.33 6.33 -5.28
C GLU A 198 -12.31 5.39 -5.96
N ASP A 199 -11.01 5.64 -5.89
CA ASP A 199 -10.04 5.03 -6.83
C ASP A 199 -9.79 3.53 -6.59
N ASP A 200 -9.91 3.05 -5.35
CA ASP A 200 -9.76 1.62 -5.03
C ASP A 200 -11.07 0.80 -5.13
N LEU A 201 -12.19 1.44 -5.50
CA LEU A 201 -13.50 0.78 -5.63
C LEU A 201 -13.90 0.47 -7.09
N GLY A 202 -13.02 0.76 -8.05
CA GLY A 202 -13.10 0.29 -9.43
C GLY A 202 -13.63 1.34 -10.42
N GLY A 203 -12.79 1.61 -11.43
CA GLY A 203 -13.15 2.18 -12.74
C GLY A 203 -12.54 1.32 -13.85
#